data_AF-A0A3D3ACI8-F1
#
_entry.id   AF-A0A3D3ACI8-F1
#
_cell.length_a   1.000
_cell.length_b   1.000
_cell.length_c   1.000
_cell.angle_alpha   90.00
_cell.angle_beta   90.00
_cell.angle_gamma   90.00
#
_symmetry.space_group_name_H-M   'P 1'
#
loop_
_entity.id
_entity.type
_entity.pdbx_description
1 polymer ?
#
loop_
_entity_poly.entity_id
_entity_poly.type
_entity_poly.pdbx_seq_one_letter_code
_entity_poly.pdbx_strand_id
1 'polypeptide(L)'
;MVLCGRQQRKKAKANNFHLSKCVRTAIRLPYCLGFGFSMLRSLISVFFLVALVAACARAPEPLDRVAVSKELQSDLDKLGVMPDAIDAPLSLYQAIARAILYNREYKLAAMETALSQRQYDLAKSNILPALTLSAGYSQRDKYAASASTTFDGNTPAPLGSDPSYSVSQDKNRSTANAVFTWNILDFGLSYVRAGQSADRRMIAIERHRKVVHNIVREVTSSYWRAVAAENLLGELGPLLRRVEDALADSRRIETRRLSPPLEALIYQKELLEIRRTLHTQQRALMTAKLELAQLMGLMPG
;
A
#
# COMPACT_ATOMS: atom_id res chain seq x y z
N MET A 1 21.49 16.06 -5.47
CA MET A 1 22.67 15.33 -4.98
C MET A 1 22.27 14.60 -3.70
N VAL A 2 22.77 13.37 -3.51
CA VAL A 2 22.40 12.32 -2.52
C VAL A 2 21.30 11.33 -2.97
N LEU A 3 21.77 10.34 -3.74
CA LEU A 3 21.75 8.89 -3.49
C LEU A 3 20.44 8.18 -3.11
N CYS A 4 20.07 7.17 -3.89
CA CYS A 4 19.70 5.86 -3.36
C CYS A 4 19.80 4.77 -4.45
N GLY A 5 20.30 3.58 -4.09
CA GLY A 5 20.00 2.37 -4.85
C GLY A 5 21.14 1.38 -5.09
N ARG A 6 21.62 0.73 -4.02
CA ARG A 6 22.37 -0.53 -4.07
C ARG A 6 21.66 -1.57 -4.97
N GLN A 7 22.41 -2.28 -5.80
CA GLN A 7 22.23 -3.73 -5.90
C GLN A 7 23.53 -4.48 -6.17
N GLN A 8 23.73 -5.52 -5.36
CA GLN A 8 24.77 -6.51 -5.50
C GLN A 8 24.35 -7.59 -6.51
N ARG A 9 25.29 -8.19 -7.24
CA ARG A 9 25.78 -9.57 -7.03
C ARG A 9 26.50 -10.16 -8.27
N LYS A 10 27.51 -10.97 -7.93
CA LYS A 10 28.05 -12.18 -8.59
C LYS A 10 29.22 -12.07 -9.58
N LYS A 11 30.37 -12.49 -9.04
CA LYS A 11 31.54 -13.08 -9.71
C LYS A 11 31.19 -14.39 -10.43
N ALA A 12 31.75 -14.59 -11.62
CA ALA A 12 32.16 -15.89 -12.20
C ALA A 12 33.16 -15.58 -13.34
N LYS A 13 34.47 -15.68 -13.09
CA LYS A 13 35.39 -16.76 -13.48
C LYS A 13 35.60 -16.96 -15.00
N ALA A 14 36.77 -16.48 -15.43
CA ALA A 14 37.69 -16.90 -16.49
C ALA A 14 37.34 -18.13 -17.35
N ASN A 15 37.62 -18.02 -18.66
CA ASN A 15 38.62 -18.87 -19.32
C ASN A 15 39.11 -18.29 -20.66
N ASN A 16 40.44 -18.35 -20.81
CA ASN A 16 41.23 -18.14 -22.02
C ASN A 16 40.82 -19.10 -23.16
N PHE A 17 40.98 -18.70 -24.43
CA PHE A 17 41.90 -19.40 -25.35
C PHE A 17 42.11 -18.66 -26.69
N HIS A 18 43.40 -18.51 -27.01
CA HIS A 18 44.07 -18.63 -28.30
C HIS A 18 44.00 -17.53 -29.38
N LEU A 19 45.15 -16.86 -29.46
CA LEU A 19 45.80 -16.40 -30.69
C LEU A 19 45.79 -17.48 -31.79
N SER A 20 45.55 -17.04 -33.02
CA SER A 20 46.29 -17.51 -34.18
C SER A 20 46.41 -16.39 -35.21
N LYS A 21 47.65 -16.09 -35.57
CA LYS A 21 48.09 -15.16 -36.61
C LYS A 21 47.95 -15.85 -37.99
N CYS A 22 47.58 -15.12 -39.03
CA CYS A 22 48.06 -15.21 -40.42
C CYS A 22 47.21 -14.27 -41.29
N VAL A 23 47.66 -13.57 -42.32
CA VAL A 23 48.97 -13.27 -42.92
C VAL A 23 48.75 -11.98 -43.72
N ARG A 24 49.81 -11.21 -43.87
CA ARG A 24 49.90 -9.97 -44.65
C ARG A 24 49.38 -10.16 -46.08
N THR A 25 48.52 -9.26 -46.52
CA THR A 25 48.54 -8.81 -47.92
C THR A 25 48.23 -7.32 -47.96
N ALA A 26 49.26 -6.57 -48.35
CA ALA A 26 49.23 -5.14 -48.53
C ALA A 26 48.35 -4.79 -49.73
N ILE A 27 47.37 -3.91 -49.53
CA ILE A 27 46.74 -3.16 -50.61
C ILE A 27 46.82 -1.69 -50.21
N ARG A 28 47.39 -0.92 -51.14
CA ARG A 28 47.82 0.48 -51.06
C ARG A 28 46.82 1.41 -50.37
N LEU A 29 47.35 2.31 -49.54
CA LEU A 29 46.74 3.62 -49.29
C LEU A 29 46.39 4.30 -50.64
N PRO A 30 45.27 5.01 -50.66
CA PRO A 30 45.39 6.43 -50.94
C PRO A 30 44.78 7.26 -49.81
N TYR A 31 45.55 8.27 -49.42
CA TYR A 31 45.09 9.58 -48.97
C TYR A 31 43.56 9.82 -49.08
N CYS A 32 42.90 10.08 -47.95
CA CYS A 32 41.93 11.16 -47.86
C CYS A 32 41.67 11.53 -46.40
N LEU A 33 41.90 12.81 -46.12
CA LEU A 33 41.74 13.45 -44.83
C LEU A 33 40.28 13.43 -44.34
N GLY A 34 40.10 13.17 -43.04
CA GLY A 34 39.13 13.88 -42.19
C GLY A 34 37.62 13.68 -42.43
N PHE A 35 37.07 12.48 -42.20
CA PHE A 35 35.60 12.28 -42.20
C PHE A 35 35.05 11.30 -41.15
N GLY A 36 35.81 10.95 -40.09
CA GLY A 36 35.42 9.91 -39.12
C GLY A 36 34.77 10.38 -37.82
N PHE A 37 34.98 11.64 -37.40
CA PHE A 37 34.55 12.12 -36.07
C PHE A 37 33.13 12.71 -36.05
N SER A 38 32.62 13.14 -37.21
CA SER A 38 31.29 13.74 -37.37
C SER A 38 30.16 12.71 -37.28
N MET A 39 30.33 11.55 -37.93
CA MET A 39 29.29 10.53 -38.05
C MET A 39 29.00 9.83 -36.71
N LEU A 40 30.04 9.61 -35.89
CA LEU A 40 29.92 9.04 -34.55
C LEU A 40 29.28 10.04 -33.55
N ARG A 41 29.61 11.35 -33.66
CA ARG A 41 28.97 12.42 -32.87
C ARG A 41 27.49 12.59 -33.22
N SER A 42 27.15 12.48 -34.50
CA SER A 42 25.77 12.56 -34.98
C SER A 42 24.93 11.38 -34.45
N LEU A 43 25.47 10.16 -34.48
CA LEU A 43 24.80 8.97 -33.92
C LEU A 43 24.57 9.07 -32.40
N ILE A 44 25.54 9.59 -31.64
CA ILE A 44 25.40 9.80 -30.18
C ILE A 44 24.35 10.88 -29.89
N SER A 45 24.32 11.97 -30.66
CA SER A 45 23.33 13.04 -30.52
C SER A 45 21.91 12.55 -30.81
N VAL A 46 21.73 11.70 -31.83
CA VAL A 46 20.43 11.12 -32.17
C VAL A 46 19.96 10.15 -31.08
N PHE A 47 20.85 9.32 -30.55
CA PHE A 47 20.52 8.40 -29.46
C PHE A 47 20.12 9.16 -28.19
N PHE A 48 20.82 10.25 -27.85
CA PHE A 48 20.49 11.10 -26.70
C PHE A 48 19.15 11.81 -26.86
N LEU A 49 18.85 12.30 -28.07
CA LEU A 49 17.56 12.91 -28.40
C LEU A 49 16.42 11.89 -28.28
N VAL A 50 16.59 10.68 -28.82
CA VAL A 50 15.59 9.60 -28.72
C VAL A 50 15.33 9.20 -27.27
N ALA A 51 16.37 9.13 -26.44
CA ALA A 51 16.23 8.82 -25.01
C ALA A 51 15.47 9.91 -24.24
N LEU A 52 15.71 11.20 -24.54
CA LEU A 52 15.01 12.34 -23.92
C LEU A 52 13.52 12.38 -24.29
N VAL A 53 13.19 12.12 -25.56
CA VAL A 53 11.80 12.11 -26.03
C VAL A 53 11.04 10.90 -25.47
N ALA A 54 11.68 9.73 -25.37
CA ALA A 54 11.08 8.54 -24.77
C ALA A 54 10.82 8.68 -23.25
N ALA A 55 11.59 9.49 -22.53
CA ALA A 55 11.40 9.76 -21.10
C ALA A 55 10.21 10.70 -20.83
N CYS A 56 9.91 11.64 -21.73
CA CYS A 56 8.81 12.58 -21.60
C CYS A 56 7.47 12.08 -22.16
N ALA A 57 7.49 11.08 -23.05
CA ALA A 57 6.29 10.57 -23.72
C ALA A 57 5.52 9.49 -22.91
N ARG A 58 5.61 9.51 -21.57
CA ARG A 58 4.91 8.52 -20.75
C ARG A 58 3.43 8.90 -20.61
N ALA A 59 2.60 8.36 -21.49
CA ALA A 59 1.15 8.44 -21.37
C ALA A 59 0.70 7.81 -20.04
N PRO A 60 -0.34 8.34 -19.37
CA PRO A 60 -0.95 7.67 -18.24
C PRO A 60 -1.45 6.32 -18.73
N GLU A 61 -0.87 5.25 -18.20
CA GLU A 61 -1.29 3.90 -18.51
C GLU A 61 -2.73 3.76 -18.01
N PRO A 62 -3.72 3.46 -18.88
CA PRO A 62 -5.08 3.26 -18.43
C PRO A 62 -5.06 2.12 -17.41
N LEU A 63 -5.79 2.29 -16.31
CA LEU A 63 -5.96 1.24 -15.31
C LEU A 63 -6.49 -0.02 -16.00
N ASP A 64 -5.61 -0.99 -16.23
CA ASP A 64 -5.99 -2.27 -16.80
C ASP A 64 -6.87 -2.99 -15.77
N ARG A 65 -8.16 -3.06 -16.07
CA ARG A 65 -9.14 -3.66 -15.16
C ARG A 65 -8.87 -5.15 -14.92
N VAL A 66 -8.18 -5.82 -15.84
CA VAL A 66 -7.78 -7.23 -15.69
C VAL A 66 -6.59 -7.37 -14.75
N ALA A 67 -5.58 -6.51 -14.88
CA ALA A 67 -4.47 -6.45 -13.92
C ALA A 67 -4.97 -6.08 -12.50
N VAL A 68 -5.85 -5.08 -12.40
CA VAL A 68 -6.42 -4.65 -11.12
C VAL A 68 -7.30 -5.73 -10.50
N SER A 69 -8.13 -6.43 -11.28
CA SER A 69 -8.97 -7.51 -10.76
C SER A 69 -8.14 -8.72 -10.33
N LYS A 70 -7.05 -9.04 -11.04
CA LYS A 70 -6.11 -10.09 -10.67
C LYS A 70 -5.33 -9.75 -9.40
N GLU A 71 -4.88 -8.50 -9.26
CA GLU A 71 -4.22 -8.02 -8.05
C GLU A 71 -5.17 -8.02 -6.86
N LEU A 72 -6.41 -7.54 -7.06
CA LEU A 72 -7.49 -7.62 -6.07
C LEU A 72 -7.79 -9.07 -5.66
N GLN A 73 -7.88 -10.00 -6.60
CA GLN A 73 -8.08 -11.42 -6.29
C GLN A 73 -6.91 -11.97 -5.50
N SER A 74 -5.67 -11.71 -5.92
CA SER A 74 -4.47 -12.11 -5.15
C SER A 74 -4.46 -11.52 -3.74
N ASP A 75 -4.89 -10.27 -3.58
CA ASP A 75 -4.95 -9.61 -2.28
C ASP A 75 -6.11 -10.13 -1.43
N LEU A 76 -7.25 -10.46 -2.03
CA LEU A 76 -8.34 -11.16 -1.36
C LEU A 76 -7.93 -12.57 -0.93
N ASP A 77 -7.17 -13.29 -1.76
CA ASP A 77 -6.63 -14.61 -1.43
C ASP A 77 -5.64 -14.53 -0.26
N LYS A 78 -4.78 -13.51 -0.23
CA LYS A 78 -3.89 -13.21 0.92
C LYS A 78 -4.67 -12.81 2.17
N LEU A 79 -5.84 -12.19 2.03
CA LEU A 79 -6.73 -11.86 3.14
C LEU A 79 -7.48 -13.09 3.66
N GLY A 80 -7.75 -14.07 2.79
CA GLY A 80 -8.42 -15.34 3.10
C GLY A 80 -7.50 -16.45 3.61
N VAL A 81 -6.19 -16.21 3.73
CA VAL A 81 -5.25 -17.19 4.30
C VAL A 81 -5.67 -17.46 5.74
N MET A 82 -6.24 -18.65 5.94
CA MET A 82 -6.57 -19.12 7.27
C MET A 82 -5.28 -19.26 8.09
N PRO A 83 -5.28 -18.81 9.35
CA PRO A 83 -4.09 -18.87 10.17
C PRO A 83 -3.55 -20.31 10.33
N ASP A 84 -2.25 -20.54 10.10
CA ASP A 84 -1.58 -21.85 10.21
C ASP A 84 -1.91 -22.60 11.52
N ALA A 85 -2.25 -23.89 11.46
CA ALA A 85 -2.57 -24.66 12.67
C ALA A 85 -1.48 -24.53 13.78
N ILE A 86 -1.93 -24.44 15.03
CA ILE A 86 -1.02 -24.34 16.18
C ILE A 86 -0.64 -25.76 16.61
N ASP A 87 0.51 -26.23 16.15
CA ASP A 87 1.00 -27.60 16.46
C ASP A 87 1.93 -27.65 17.69
N ALA A 88 2.28 -26.49 18.27
CA ALA A 88 3.26 -26.36 19.36
C ALA A 88 2.74 -25.48 20.50
N PRO A 89 3.25 -25.64 21.74
CA PRO A 89 2.91 -24.76 22.85
C PRO A 89 3.22 -23.31 22.50
N LEU A 90 2.19 -22.47 22.55
CA LEU A 90 2.22 -21.11 22.08
C LEU A 90 2.93 -20.20 23.09
N SER A 91 4.02 -19.56 22.67
CA SER A 91 4.66 -18.50 23.48
C SER A 91 3.93 -17.16 23.35
N LEU A 92 4.02 -16.31 24.39
CA LEU A 92 3.48 -14.95 24.36
C LEU A 92 3.92 -14.15 23.12
N TYR A 93 5.19 -14.23 22.74
CA TYR A 93 5.71 -13.52 21.57
C TYR A 93 5.12 -14.03 20.26
N GLN A 94 4.91 -15.34 20.12
CA GLN A 94 4.22 -15.91 18.97
C GLN A 94 2.76 -15.46 18.93
N ALA A 95 2.08 -15.41 20.08
CA ALA A 95 0.71 -14.92 20.18
C ALA A 95 0.61 -13.45 19.71
N ILE A 96 1.52 -12.59 20.15
CA ILE A 96 1.59 -11.18 19.74
C ILE A 96 1.87 -11.06 18.24
N ALA A 97 2.87 -11.76 17.72
CA ALA A 97 3.23 -11.70 16.30
C ALA A 97 2.05 -12.13 15.42
N ARG A 98 1.35 -13.20 15.83
CA ARG A 98 0.17 -13.71 15.15
C ARG A 98 -1.01 -12.74 15.20
N ALA A 99 -1.27 -12.17 16.37
CA ALA A 99 -2.30 -11.15 16.52
C ALA A 99 -2.02 -9.95 15.59
N ILE A 100 -0.79 -9.42 15.55
CA ILE A 100 -0.45 -8.31 14.64
C ILE A 100 -0.64 -8.70 13.17
N LEU A 101 -0.24 -9.91 12.78
CA LEU A 101 -0.34 -10.38 11.39
C LEU A 101 -1.78 -10.48 10.88
N TYR A 102 -2.70 -10.98 11.72
CA TYR A 102 -4.09 -11.23 11.35
C TYR A 102 -5.07 -10.13 11.78
N ASN A 103 -4.63 -9.13 12.52
CA ASN A 103 -5.50 -8.05 13.00
C ASN A 103 -5.90 -7.06 11.89
N ARG A 104 -7.20 -6.78 11.80
CA ARG A 104 -7.79 -5.87 10.81
C ARG A 104 -7.47 -4.39 11.08
N GLU A 105 -7.45 -3.98 12.34
CA GLU A 105 -7.12 -2.60 12.73
C GLU A 105 -5.68 -2.24 12.40
N TYR A 106 -4.74 -3.18 12.58
CA TYR A 106 -3.35 -3.01 12.16
C TYR A 106 -3.24 -2.72 10.64
N LYS A 107 -3.92 -3.53 9.82
CA LYS A 107 -3.96 -3.37 8.35
C LYS A 107 -4.59 -2.03 7.97
N LEU A 108 -5.70 -1.66 8.60
CA LEU A 108 -6.35 -0.37 8.37
C LEU A 108 -5.41 0.80 8.67
N ALA A 109 -4.76 0.79 9.84
CA ALA A 109 -3.82 1.84 10.23
C ALA A 109 -2.61 1.92 9.28
N ALA A 110 -2.12 0.78 8.78
CA ALA A 110 -1.06 0.76 7.77
C ALA A 110 -1.52 1.40 6.44
N MET A 111 -2.76 1.16 6.00
CA MET A 111 -3.32 1.80 4.81
C MET A 111 -3.54 3.31 5.01
N GLU A 112 -4.03 3.74 6.17
CA GLU A 112 -4.20 5.16 6.50
C GLU A 112 -2.87 5.92 6.51
N THR A 113 -1.82 5.32 7.07
CA THR A 113 -0.46 5.92 7.02
C THR A 113 0.04 6.05 5.59
N ALA A 114 -0.12 5.01 4.76
CA ALA A 114 0.25 5.06 3.35
C ALA A 114 -0.53 6.13 2.56
N LEU A 115 -1.84 6.28 2.82
CA LEU A 115 -2.67 7.33 2.23
C LEU A 115 -2.16 8.72 2.64
N SER A 116 -1.89 8.93 3.93
CA SER A 116 -1.39 10.22 4.44
C SER A 116 -0.03 10.59 3.84
N GLN A 117 0.83 9.59 3.58
CA GLN A 117 2.10 9.78 2.89
C GLN A 117 1.88 10.29 1.47
N ARG A 118 0.98 9.68 0.71
CA ARG A 118 0.67 10.10 -0.67
C ARG A 118 0.11 11.52 -0.72
N GLN A 119 -0.77 11.87 0.21
CA GLN A 119 -1.31 13.23 0.32
C GLN A 119 -0.22 14.26 0.63
N TYR A 120 0.71 13.92 1.52
CA TYR A 120 1.88 14.77 1.79
C TYR A 120 2.76 14.95 0.55
N ASP A 121 3.04 13.88 -0.19
CA ASP A 121 3.86 13.94 -1.40
C ASP A 121 3.22 14.82 -2.49
N LEU A 122 1.89 14.72 -2.66
CA LEU A 122 1.11 15.58 -3.56
C LEU A 122 1.11 17.05 -3.11
N ALA A 123 0.91 17.30 -1.82
CA ALA A 123 0.95 18.66 -1.28
C ALA A 123 2.34 19.29 -1.45
N LYS A 124 3.40 18.48 -1.30
CA LYS A 124 4.79 18.91 -1.54
C LYS A 124 5.07 19.20 -3.02
N SER A 125 4.53 18.42 -3.95
CA SER A 125 4.73 18.68 -5.38
C SER A 125 4.07 19.97 -5.85
N ASN A 126 2.94 20.36 -5.24
CA ASN A 126 2.21 21.59 -5.59
C ASN A 126 2.95 22.89 -5.24
N ILE A 127 4.06 22.82 -4.49
CA ILE A 127 4.91 23.97 -4.20
C ILE A 127 5.82 24.31 -5.40
N LEU A 128 6.07 23.35 -6.28
CA LEU A 128 6.99 23.50 -7.39
C LEU A 128 6.36 24.29 -8.55
N PRO A 129 7.14 25.09 -9.29
CA PRO A 129 6.64 25.81 -10.45
C PRO A 129 6.22 24.83 -11.56
N ALA A 130 5.19 25.21 -12.31
CA ALA A 130 4.72 24.42 -13.44
C ALA A 130 5.47 24.83 -14.72
N LEU A 131 5.99 23.84 -15.43
CA LEU A 131 6.56 24.01 -16.77
C LEU A 131 5.66 23.30 -17.77
N THR A 132 5.04 24.06 -18.66
CA THR A 132 4.21 23.51 -19.75
C THR A 132 4.94 23.68 -21.07
N LEU A 133 5.21 22.58 -21.75
CA LEU A 133 5.79 22.55 -23.09
C LEU A 133 4.69 22.18 -24.08
N SER A 134 4.37 23.07 -25.01
CA SER A 134 3.33 22.89 -26.02
C SER A 134 3.93 23.00 -27.40
N ALA A 135 3.80 21.95 -28.21
CA ALA A 135 4.15 21.97 -29.63
C ALA A 135 2.91 21.61 -30.45
N GLY A 136 2.68 22.33 -31.54
CA GLY A 136 1.49 22.16 -32.39
C GLY A 136 1.80 22.46 -33.84
N TYR A 137 1.15 21.74 -34.72
CA TYR A 137 1.23 21.92 -36.17
C TYR A 137 -0.19 22.15 -36.69
N SER A 138 -0.38 23.23 -37.45
CA SER A 138 -1.67 23.60 -38.02
C SER A 138 -1.49 23.90 -39.50
N GLN A 139 -2.34 23.27 -40.31
CA GLN A 139 -2.43 23.49 -41.74
C GLN A 139 -3.81 24.06 -42.07
N ARG A 140 -3.85 25.05 -42.95
CA ARG A 140 -5.09 25.67 -43.45
C ARG A 140 -5.19 25.51 -44.96
N ASP A 141 -6.39 25.19 -45.43
CA ASP A 141 -6.66 25.01 -46.86
C ASP A 141 -6.66 26.35 -47.63
N LYS A 142 -7.13 27.43 -46.98
CA LYS A 142 -7.26 28.77 -47.55
C LYS A 142 -6.35 29.78 -46.82
N TYR A 143 -5.80 30.74 -47.57
CA TYR A 143 -5.04 31.85 -46.99
C TYR A 143 -5.99 32.78 -46.21
N ALA A 144 -5.52 33.29 -45.08
CA ALA A 144 -6.21 34.35 -44.35
C ALA A 144 -5.94 35.69 -45.07
N ALA A 145 -6.67 35.90 -46.16
CA ALA A 145 -6.58 37.07 -47.01
C ALA A 145 -7.51 38.17 -46.48
N SER A 146 -6.98 39.36 -46.29
CA SER A 146 -7.71 40.54 -45.83
C SER A 146 -7.54 41.65 -46.87
N ALA A 147 -8.63 42.33 -47.23
CA ALA A 147 -8.58 43.51 -48.08
C ALA A 147 -8.97 44.74 -47.26
N SER A 148 -8.21 45.82 -47.38
CA SER A 148 -8.46 47.07 -46.67
C SER A 148 -9.30 48.01 -47.54
N THR A 149 -10.25 48.70 -46.92
CA THR A 149 -11.08 49.73 -47.56
C THR A 149 -11.08 50.99 -46.70
N THR A 150 -11.38 52.15 -47.28
CA THR A 150 -11.50 53.41 -46.55
C THR A 150 -12.75 53.39 -45.67
N PHE A 151 -12.66 54.01 -44.49
CA PHE A 151 -13.74 54.06 -43.51
C PHE A 151 -14.15 55.53 -43.34
N ASP A 152 -15.32 55.90 -43.86
CA ASP A 152 -15.85 57.26 -43.82
C ASP A 152 -17.31 57.23 -43.35
N GLY A 153 -17.71 58.22 -42.56
CA GLY A 153 -19.09 58.32 -42.05
C GLY A 153 -19.55 57.15 -41.16
N ASN A 154 -18.64 56.48 -40.45
CA ASN A 154 -18.93 55.31 -39.59
C ASN A 154 -19.39 54.04 -40.35
N THR A 155 -19.23 54.00 -41.67
CA THR A 155 -19.51 52.85 -42.52
C THR A 155 -18.31 52.51 -43.41
N PRO A 156 -17.91 51.23 -43.55
CA PRO A 156 -16.86 50.86 -44.48
C PRO A 156 -17.31 51.13 -45.92
N ALA A 157 -16.49 51.80 -46.72
CA ALA A 157 -16.75 51.94 -48.14
C ALA A 157 -16.75 50.56 -48.83
N PRO A 158 -17.64 50.30 -49.80
CA PRO A 158 -17.70 49.03 -50.50
C PRO A 158 -16.36 48.74 -51.18
N LEU A 159 -15.87 47.50 -51.08
CA LEU A 159 -14.66 47.07 -51.78
C LEU A 159 -14.91 47.14 -53.30
N GLY A 160 -13.92 47.61 -54.06
CA GLY A 160 -13.99 47.67 -55.53
C GLY A 160 -14.13 46.28 -56.17
N SER A 161 -14.36 46.22 -57.49
CA SER A 161 -14.58 44.96 -58.22
C SER A 161 -13.39 44.00 -58.15
N ASP A 162 -12.17 44.52 -58.00
CA ASP A 162 -10.93 43.75 -57.87
C ASP A 162 -10.10 44.26 -56.67
N PRO A 163 -10.46 43.89 -55.44
CA PRO A 163 -9.76 44.38 -54.26
C PRO A 163 -8.39 43.69 -54.12
N SER A 164 -7.37 44.46 -53.70
CA SER A 164 -6.07 43.89 -53.37
C SER A 164 -6.13 43.18 -52.01
N TYR A 165 -5.85 41.89 -52.03
CA TYR A 165 -5.82 41.06 -50.82
C TYR A 165 -4.41 41.00 -50.25
N SER A 166 -4.27 41.41 -48.99
CA SER A 166 -3.08 41.22 -48.17
C SER A 166 -3.17 39.89 -47.44
N VAL A 167 -2.12 39.07 -47.53
CA VAL A 167 -2.00 37.82 -46.78
C VAL A 167 -0.95 38.02 -45.71
N SER A 168 -1.37 38.01 -44.44
CA SER A 168 -0.46 38.24 -43.31
C SER A 168 0.04 36.95 -42.65
N GLN A 169 -0.49 35.79 -43.05
CA GLN A 169 -0.13 34.50 -42.45
C GLN A 169 -0.09 33.37 -43.47
N ASP A 170 0.92 32.51 -43.34
CA ASP A 170 1.08 31.31 -44.15
C ASP A 170 0.07 30.21 -43.81
N LYS A 171 -0.18 29.33 -44.80
CA LYS A 171 -1.06 28.16 -44.67
C LYS A 171 -0.53 27.10 -43.72
N ASN A 172 0.78 27.03 -43.53
CA ASN A 172 1.41 26.04 -42.67
C ASN A 172 2.06 26.74 -41.48
N ARG A 173 1.67 26.33 -40.27
CA ARG A 173 2.19 26.91 -39.03
C ARG A 173 2.61 25.84 -38.05
N SER A 174 3.89 25.85 -37.71
CA SER A 174 4.41 25.16 -36.54
C SER A 174 4.49 26.15 -35.39
N THR A 175 4.00 25.76 -34.22
CA THR A 175 4.11 26.53 -32.98
C THR A 175 4.79 25.67 -31.92
N ALA A 176 5.82 26.19 -31.29
CA ALA A 176 6.43 25.59 -30.11
C ALA A 176 6.51 26.67 -29.02
N ASN A 177 5.88 26.41 -27.88
CA ASN A 177 5.78 27.34 -26.76
C ASN A 177 6.22 26.62 -25.49
N ALA A 178 7.06 27.27 -24.69
CA ALA A 178 7.40 26.85 -23.34
C ALA A 178 6.88 27.91 -22.38
N VAL A 179 5.97 27.53 -21.49
CA VAL A 179 5.37 28.43 -20.50
C VAL A 179 5.80 27.99 -19.12
N PHE A 180 6.52 28.87 -18.43
CA PHE A 180 6.87 28.72 -17.03
C PHE A 180 5.92 29.58 -16.19
N THR A 181 5.17 28.95 -15.29
CA THR A 181 4.24 29.63 -14.38
C THR A 181 4.65 29.39 -12.94
N TRP A 182 4.90 30.48 -12.22
CA TRP A 182 5.13 30.46 -10.79
C TRP A 182 4.30 31.56 -10.12
N ASN A 183 3.31 31.15 -9.32
CA ASN A 183 2.44 32.07 -8.60
C ASN A 183 2.90 32.15 -7.13
N ILE A 184 3.41 33.32 -6.73
CA ILE A 184 3.96 33.54 -5.38
C ILE A 184 2.88 33.49 -4.29
N LEU A 185 1.66 33.95 -4.60
CA LEU A 185 0.53 33.91 -3.66
C LEU A 185 0.07 32.45 -3.44
N ASP A 186 -0.04 31.68 -4.53
CA ASP A 186 -0.42 30.27 -4.47
C ASP A 186 0.68 29.40 -3.85
N PHE A 187 1.96 29.78 -4.04
CA PHE A 187 3.09 29.18 -3.33
C PHE A 187 2.94 29.33 -1.81
N GLY A 188 2.59 30.53 -1.31
CA GLY A 188 2.41 30.76 0.12
C GLY A 188 1.31 29.88 0.73
N LEU A 189 0.18 29.77 0.04
CA LEU A 189 -0.92 28.89 0.46
C LEU A 189 -0.55 27.41 0.38
N SER A 190 0.13 27.00 -0.68
CA SER A 190 0.58 25.62 -0.90
C SER A 190 1.64 25.18 0.12
N TYR A 191 2.52 26.10 0.55
CA TYR A 191 3.49 25.85 1.61
C TYR A 191 2.81 25.50 2.94
N VAL A 192 1.82 26.31 3.35
CA VAL A 192 1.05 26.05 4.59
C VAL A 192 0.30 24.72 4.50
N ARG A 193 -0.34 24.44 3.35
CA ARG A 193 -1.04 23.16 3.12
C ARG A 193 -0.10 21.95 3.16
N ALA A 194 1.12 22.09 2.66
CA ALA A 194 2.12 21.04 2.75
C ALA A 194 2.57 20.81 4.19
N GLY A 195 2.72 21.87 4.99
CA GLY A 195 2.95 21.77 6.44
C GLY A 195 1.83 21.00 7.14
N GLN A 196 0.57 21.38 6.91
CA GLN A 196 -0.59 20.68 7.46
C GLN A 196 -0.65 19.20 7.03
N SER A 197 -0.26 18.90 5.79
CA SER A 197 -0.21 17.52 5.29
C SER A 197 0.92 16.71 5.93
N ALA A 198 2.05 17.36 6.26
CA ALA A 198 3.13 16.75 7.01
C ALA A 198 2.69 16.40 8.44
N ASP A 199 1.97 17.31 9.11
CA ASP A 199 1.44 17.08 10.45
C ASP A 199 0.43 15.92 10.46
N ARG A 200 -0.49 15.88 9.49
CA ARG A 200 -1.44 14.77 9.32
C ARG A 200 -0.73 13.43 9.14
N ARG A 201 0.35 13.39 8.35
CA ARG A 201 1.18 12.18 8.19
C ARG A 201 1.81 11.76 9.52
N MET A 202 2.38 12.69 10.27
CA MET A 202 2.99 12.37 11.58
C MET A 202 1.94 11.84 12.56
N ILE A 203 0.75 12.44 12.60
CA ILE A 203 -0.38 11.96 13.40
C ILE A 203 -0.78 10.55 12.98
N ALA A 204 -0.85 10.25 11.67
CA ALA A 204 -1.18 8.92 11.19
C ALA A 204 -0.13 7.87 11.63
N ILE A 205 1.16 8.21 11.56
CA ILE A 205 2.26 7.34 12.02
C ILE A 205 2.12 7.02 13.51
N GLU A 206 1.86 8.04 14.34
CA GLU A 206 1.69 7.83 15.78
C GLU A 206 0.40 7.07 16.11
N ARG A 207 -0.69 7.28 15.35
CA ARG A 207 -1.90 6.45 15.46
C ARG A 207 -1.61 5.00 15.14
N HIS A 208 -0.85 4.72 14.08
CA HIS A 208 -0.44 3.36 13.73
C HIS A 208 0.41 2.72 14.84
N ARG A 209 1.38 3.47 15.40
CA ARG A 209 2.14 3.01 16.58
C ARG A 209 1.22 2.71 17.75
N LYS A 210 0.23 3.57 18.04
CA LYS A 210 -0.74 3.36 19.12
C LYS A 210 -1.56 2.08 18.93
N VAL A 211 -2.01 1.79 17.70
CA VAL A 211 -2.72 0.55 17.38
C VAL A 211 -1.86 -0.67 17.71
N VAL A 212 -0.58 -0.69 17.31
CA VAL A 212 0.34 -1.79 17.66
C VAL A 212 0.48 -1.96 19.17
N HIS A 213 0.67 -0.86 19.92
CA HIS A 213 0.78 -0.94 21.38
C HIS A 213 -0.49 -1.45 22.06
N ASN A 214 -1.67 -1.05 21.54
CA ASN A 214 -2.95 -1.52 22.04
C ASN A 214 -3.09 -3.03 21.82
N ILE A 215 -2.79 -3.53 20.62
CA ILE A 215 -2.81 -4.96 20.29
C ILE A 215 -1.88 -5.74 21.23
N VAL A 216 -0.64 -5.27 21.41
CA VAL A 216 0.34 -5.92 22.30
C VAL A 216 -0.19 -5.98 23.74
N ARG A 217 -0.76 -4.89 24.25
CA ARG A 217 -1.31 -4.82 25.61
C ARG A 217 -2.49 -5.79 25.78
N GLU A 218 -3.42 -5.77 24.83
CA GLU A 218 -4.61 -6.60 24.87
C GLU A 218 -4.27 -8.09 24.80
N VAL A 219 -3.39 -8.48 23.87
CA VAL A 219 -2.91 -9.86 23.73
C VAL A 219 -2.16 -10.31 24.98
N THR A 220 -1.30 -9.47 25.56
CA THR A 220 -0.55 -9.84 26.78
C THR A 220 -1.49 -10.07 27.96
N SER A 221 -2.46 -9.17 28.16
CA SER A 221 -3.50 -9.31 29.19
C SER A 221 -4.31 -10.59 29.00
N SER A 222 -4.81 -10.83 27.78
CA SER A 222 -5.62 -12.01 27.46
C SER A 222 -4.83 -13.30 27.53
N TYR A 223 -3.54 -13.28 27.17
CA TYR A 223 -2.65 -14.44 27.27
C TYR A 223 -2.49 -14.88 28.72
N TRP A 224 -2.13 -13.97 29.63
CA TRP A 224 -1.97 -14.31 31.04
C TRP A 224 -3.28 -14.71 31.70
N ARG A 225 -4.41 -14.11 31.28
CA ARG A 225 -5.75 -14.53 31.72
C ARG A 225 -6.07 -15.95 31.26
N ALA A 226 -5.76 -16.30 30.02
CA ALA A 226 -5.97 -17.65 29.49
C ALA A 226 -5.08 -18.70 30.19
N VAL A 227 -3.81 -18.38 30.45
CA VAL A 227 -2.90 -19.25 31.21
C VAL A 227 -3.41 -19.45 32.65
N ALA A 228 -3.84 -18.38 33.32
CA ALA A 228 -4.43 -18.50 34.65
C ALA A 228 -5.72 -19.33 34.64
N ALA A 229 -6.56 -19.16 33.61
CA ALA A 229 -7.79 -19.93 33.45
C ALA A 229 -7.51 -21.42 33.20
N GLU A 230 -6.49 -21.76 32.41
CA GLU A 230 -6.09 -23.15 32.16
C GLU A 230 -5.62 -23.85 33.45
N ASN A 231 -4.81 -23.17 34.26
CA ASN A 231 -4.39 -23.70 35.56
C ASN A 231 -5.60 -23.94 36.48
N LEU A 232 -6.51 -22.96 36.56
CA LEU A 232 -7.68 -23.06 37.45
C LEU A 232 -8.70 -24.10 36.98
N LEU A 233 -8.85 -24.30 35.67
CA LEU A 233 -9.66 -25.40 35.10
C LEU A 233 -9.09 -26.77 35.48
N GLY A 234 -7.76 -26.91 35.54
CA GLY A 234 -7.10 -28.10 36.04
C GLY A 234 -7.46 -28.44 37.49
N GLU A 235 -7.66 -27.43 38.34
CA GLU A 235 -8.07 -27.59 39.75
C GLU A 235 -9.58 -27.79 39.91
N LEU A 236 -10.42 -27.16 39.06
CA LEU A 236 -11.88 -27.29 39.11
C LEU A 236 -12.36 -28.71 38.77
N GLY A 237 -11.69 -29.40 37.84
CA GLY A 237 -12.08 -30.76 37.41
C GLY A 237 -12.15 -31.77 38.57
N PRO A 238 -11.09 -31.91 39.38
CA PRO A 238 -11.13 -32.72 40.60
C PRO A 238 -12.19 -32.31 41.61
N LEU A 239 -12.43 -31.01 41.78
CA LEU A 239 -13.44 -30.50 42.72
C LEU A 239 -14.87 -30.86 42.28
N LEU A 240 -15.17 -30.72 40.98
CA LEU A 240 -16.44 -31.17 40.40
C LEU A 240 -16.66 -32.66 40.62
N ARG A 241 -15.64 -33.50 40.39
CA ARG A 241 -15.70 -34.94 40.66
C ARG A 241 -16.03 -35.24 42.13
N ARG A 242 -15.38 -34.54 43.08
CA ARG A 242 -15.69 -34.72 44.52
C ARG A 242 -17.13 -34.36 44.87
N VAL A 243 -17.70 -33.32 44.25
CA VAL A 243 -19.11 -32.93 44.44
C VAL A 243 -20.07 -33.96 43.85
N GLU A 244 -19.74 -34.52 42.67
CA GLU A 244 -20.51 -35.60 42.05
C GLU A 244 -20.48 -36.89 42.88
N ASP A 245 -19.31 -37.26 43.41
CA ASP A 245 -19.16 -38.40 44.31
C ASP A 245 -19.97 -38.19 45.60
N ALA A 246 -19.88 -37.02 46.23
CA ALA A 246 -20.65 -36.68 47.42
C ALA A 246 -22.18 -36.68 47.17
N LEU A 247 -22.64 -36.23 46.00
CA LEU A 247 -24.04 -36.31 45.59
C LEU A 247 -24.49 -37.77 45.44
N ALA A 248 -23.66 -38.61 44.84
CA ALA A 248 -23.95 -40.04 44.68
C ALA A 248 -24.02 -40.76 46.04
N ASP A 249 -23.10 -40.43 46.96
CA ASP A 249 -23.08 -40.98 48.31
C ASP A 249 -24.27 -40.51 49.14
N SER A 250 -24.65 -39.23 49.06
CA SER A 250 -25.84 -38.71 49.73
C SER A 250 -27.13 -39.40 49.27
N ARG A 251 -27.28 -39.67 47.96
CA ARG A 251 -28.41 -40.46 47.42
C ARG A 251 -28.40 -41.89 47.92
N ARG A 252 -27.22 -42.51 48.11
CA ARG A 252 -27.11 -43.85 48.71
C ARG A 252 -27.53 -43.86 50.18
N ILE A 253 -27.17 -42.82 50.95
CA ILE A 253 -27.57 -42.66 52.36
C ILE A 253 -29.10 -42.51 52.46
N GLU A 254 -29.70 -41.69 51.60
CA GLU A 254 -31.15 -41.50 51.53
C GLU A 254 -31.89 -42.82 51.20
N THR A 255 -31.51 -43.48 50.11
CA THR A 255 -32.16 -44.73 49.64
C THR A 255 -32.03 -45.88 50.64
N ARG A 256 -30.93 -45.94 51.40
CA ARG A 256 -30.70 -46.91 52.47
C ARG A 256 -31.27 -46.49 53.82
N ARG A 257 -31.91 -45.31 53.91
CA ARG A 257 -32.45 -44.71 55.15
C ARG A 257 -31.43 -44.65 56.30
N LEU A 258 -30.18 -44.35 55.97
CA LEU A 258 -29.08 -44.24 56.96
C LEU A 258 -29.08 -42.88 57.68
N SER A 259 -29.86 -41.90 57.20
CA SER A 259 -30.10 -40.60 57.83
C SER A 259 -31.57 -40.17 57.65
N PRO A 260 -32.05 -39.15 58.36
CA PRO A 260 -33.36 -38.55 58.10
C PRO A 260 -33.46 -38.07 56.64
N PRO A 261 -34.58 -38.34 55.93
CA PRO A 261 -34.71 -38.03 54.51
C PRO A 261 -34.66 -36.51 54.23
N LEU A 262 -35.19 -35.70 55.15
CA LEU A 262 -35.14 -34.24 55.01
C LEU A 262 -33.71 -33.70 55.01
N GLU A 263 -32.86 -34.20 55.92
CA GLU A 263 -31.46 -33.78 56.04
C GLU A 263 -30.65 -34.17 54.81
N ALA A 264 -30.86 -35.38 54.28
CA ALA A 264 -30.22 -35.84 53.04
C ALA A 264 -30.60 -34.96 51.84
N LEU A 265 -31.89 -34.58 51.71
CA LEU A 265 -32.37 -33.73 50.62
C LEU A 265 -31.82 -32.29 50.71
N ILE A 266 -31.69 -31.72 51.91
CA ILE A 266 -31.07 -30.41 52.12
C ILE A 266 -29.61 -30.45 51.67
N TYR A 267 -28.85 -31.46 52.09
CA TYR A 267 -27.46 -31.64 51.68
C TYR A 267 -27.32 -31.82 50.15
N GLN A 268 -28.21 -32.59 49.53
CA GLN A 268 -28.24 -32.72 48.05
C GLN A 268 -28.48 -31.37 47.37
N LYS A 269 -29.41 -30.54 47.88
CA LYS A 269 -29.68 -29.20 47.35
C LYS A 269 -28.43 -28.32 47.44
N GLU A 270 -27.75 -28.28 48.58
CA GLU A 270 -26.52 -27.50 48.77
C GLU A 270 -25.42 -27.93 47.78
N LEU A 271 -25.21 -29.25 47.62
CA LEU A 271 -24.25 -29.78 46.65
C LEU A 271 -24.62 -29.43 45.20
N LEU A 272 -25.92 -29.44 44.85
CA LEU A 272 -26.39 -29.02 43.53
C LEU A 272 -26.14 -27.53 43.27
N GLU A 273 -26.29 -26.67 44.27
CA GLU A 273 -25.98 -25.24 44.19
C GLU A 273 -24.47 -25.00 44.01
N ILE A 274 -23.63 -25.74 44.74
CA ILE A 274 -22.17 -25.71 44.57
C ILE A 274 -21.80 -26.15 43.15
N ARG A 275 -22.34 -27.27 42.66
CA ARG A 275 -22.08 -27.76 41.30
C ARG A 275 -22.48 -26.73 40.23
N ARG A 276 -23.65 -26.10 40.38
CA ARG A 276 -24.10 -25.03 39.48
C ARG A 276 -23.13 -23.85 39.46
N THR A 277 -22.63 -23.46 40.64
CA THR A 277 -21.65 -22.38 40.78
C THR A 277 -20.32 -22.73 40.11
N LEU A 278 -19.81 -23.94 40.33
CA LEU A 278 -18.58 -24.43 39.70
C LEU A 278 -18.69 -24.48 38.17
N HIS A 279 -19.80 -24.97 37.62
CA HIS A 279 -20.00 -24.94 36.16
C HIS A 279 -20.08 -23.52 35.61
N THR A 280 -20.65 -22.58 36.36
CA THR A 280 -20.72 -21.17 35.96
C THR A 280 -19.32 -20.56 35.91
N GLN A 281 -18.48 -20.85 36.91
CA GLN A 281 -17.07 -20.44 36.93
C GLN A 281 -16.29 -21.11 35.78
N GLN A 282 -16.47 -22.41 35.56
CA GLN A 282 -15.84 -23.16 34.47
C GLN A 282 -16.14 -22.52 33.10
N ARG A 283 -17.39 -22.16 32.83
CA ARG A 283 -17.79 -21.48 31.59
C ARG A 283 -17.09 -20.12 31.45
N ALA A 284 -17.04 -19.34 32.53
CA ALA A 284 -16.35 -18.04 32.52
C ALA A 284 -14.84 -18.18 32.21
N LEU A 285 -14.19 -19.23 32.72
CA LEU A 285 -12.77 -19.51 32.45
C LEU A 285 -12.54 -19.95 30.99
N MET A 286 -13.44 -20.77 30.43
CA MET A 286 -13.36 -21.17 29.02
C MET A 286 -13.45 -19.98 28.06
N THR A 287 -14.23 -18.95 28.41
CA THR A 287 -14.32 -17.71 27.64
C THR A 287 -12.97 -17.02 27.48
N ALA A 288 -12.09 -17.05 28.50
CA ALA A 288 -10.77 -16.40 28.42
C ALA A 288 -9.88 -17.01 27.32
N LYS A 289 -9.98 -18.32 27.08
CA LYS A 289 -9.25 -19.00 26.00
C LYS A 289 -9.80 -18.61 24.62
N LEU A 290 -11.13 -18.48 24.51
CA LEU A 290 -11.79 -18.04 23.29
C LEU A 290 -11.45 -16.58 22.94
N GLU A 291 -11.41 -15.69 23.95
CA GLU A 291 -11.00 -14.29 23.78
C GLU A 291 -9.59 -14.21 23.17
N LEU A 292 -8.63 -14.99 23.69
CA LEU A 292 -7.28 -15.02 23.14
C LEU A 292 -7.25 -15.57 21.70
N ALA A 293 -8.01 -16.63 21.42
CA ALA A 293 -8.11 -17.21 20.09
C ALA A 293 -8.64 -16.19 19.07
N GLN A 294 -9.68 -15.43 19.44
CA GLN A 294 -10.26 -14.38 18.62
C GLN A 294 -9.25 -13.26 18.31
N LEU A 295 -8.46 -12.81 19.30
CA LEU A 295 -7.43 -11.78 19.10
C LEU A 295 -6.31 -12.23 18.15
N MET A 296 -6.03 -13.53 18.10
CA MET A 296 -5.05 -14.12 17.16
C MET A 296 -5.63 -14.39 15.77
N GLY A 297 -6.92 -14.09 15.54
CA GLY A 297 -7.61 -14.36 14.28
C GLY A 297 -7.95 -15.83 14.06
N LEU A 298 -7.86 -16.68 15.09
CA LEU A 298 -8.23 -18.10 15.00
C LEU A 298 -9.75 -18.24 15.00
N MET A 299 -10.25 -19.23 14.27
CA MET A 299 -11.66 -19.59 14.32
C MET A 299 -11.98 -20.20 15.69
N PRO A 300 -13.07 -19.78 16.37
CA PRO A 300 -13.48 -20.42 17.62
C PRO A 300 -13.89 -21.86 17.34
N GLY A 301 -13.27 -22.80 18.05
CA GLY A 301 -13.53 -24.25 17.99
C GLY A 301 -13.83 -24.80 19.36
#